data_AF-A0A975D7C8-F1
#
_entry.id   AF-A0A975D7C8-F1
#
_cell.length_a   1.000
_cell.length_b   1.000
_cell.length_c   1.000
_cell.angle_alpha   90.00
_cell.angle_beta   90.00
_cell.angle_gamma   90.00
#
_symmetry.space_group_name_H-M   'P 1'
#
loop_
_entity.id
_entity.type
_entity.pdbx_description
1 polymer ?
#
loop_
_entity_poly.entity_id
_entity_poly.type
_entity_poly.pdbx_seq_one_letter_code
_entity_poly.pdbx_strand_id
1 'polypeptide(L)' 'MTTISMAQLRDHVEAKKREIGWVDDDASTDALRNKGGNRSSEKRAFLARVDARAIAAGKKPTRSYY' A
#
# COMPACT_ATOMS: atom_id res chain seq x y z
N MET A 1 24.72 -11.01 19.83
CA MET A 1 23.86 -10.84 18.63
C MET A 1 22.96 -12.06 18.60
N THR A 2 21.65 -11.89 18.80
CA THR A 2 20.72 -13.02 18.90
C THR A 2 20.20 -13.35 17.52
N THR A 3 20.47 -14.56 17.04
CA THR A 3 20.01 -15.00 15.71
C THR A 3 18.62 -15.58 15.86
N ILE A 4 17.66 -15.02 15.14
CA ILE A 4 16.26 -15.45 15.11
C ILE A 4 16.03 -16.16 13.77
N SER A 5 15.35 -17.32 13.81
CA SER A 5 14.94 -18.00 12.58
C SER A 5 13.82 -17.23 11.85
N MET A 6 13.76 -17.37 10.53
CA MET A 6 12.67 -16.77 9.74
C MET A 6 11.28 -17.23 10.19
N ALA A 7 11.15 -18.49 10.64
CA ALA A 7 9.91 -19.02 11.17
C ALA A 7 9.48 -18.26 12.44
N GLN A 8 10.38 -18.12 13.40
CA GLN A 8 10.12 -17.38 14.64
C GLN A 8 9.79 -15.91 14.39
N LEU A 9 10.47 -15.28 13.42
CA LEU A 9 10.18 -13.90 13.04
C LEU A 9 8.77 -13.77 12.46
N ARG A 10 8.39 -14.70 11.57
CA ARG A 10 7.07 -14.73 10.96
C ARG A 10 5.99 -14.91 12.02
N ASP A 11 6.15 -15.86 12.93
CA ASP A 11 5.15 -16.13 13.98
C ASP A 11 4.96 -14.92 14.90
N HIS A 12 6.06 -14.24 15.25
CA HIS A 12 6.01 -13.02 16.04
C HIS A 12 5.25 -11.88 15.33
N VAL A 13 5.51 -11.69 14.02
CA VAL A 13 4.82 -10.68 13.20
C VAL A 13 3.33 -11.00 13.08
N GLU A 14 2.95 -12.25 12.82
CA GLU A 14 1.54 -12.66 12.73
C GLU A 14 0.80 -12.50 14.06
N ALA A 15 1.45 -12.81 15.19
CA ALA A 15 0.89 -12.55 16.51
C ALA A 15 0.64 -11.06 16.73
N LYS A 16 1.62 -10.21 16.39
CA LYS A 16 1.48 -8.74 16.51
C LYS A 16 0.39 -8.17 15.61
N LYS A 17 0.26 -8.67 14.38
CA LYS A 17 -0.83 -8.26 13.48
C LYS A 17 -2.20 -8.55 14.09
N ARG A 18 -2.39 -9.74 14.68
CA ARG A 18 -3.65 -10.10 15.36
C ARG A 18 -3.92 -9.20 16.57
N GLU A 19 -2.92 -8.90 17.39
CA GLU A 19 -3.05 -8.02 18.56
C GLU A 19 -3.57 -6.62 18.18
N ILE A 20 -3.11 -6.07 17.05
CA ILE A 20 -3.52 -4.73 16.57
C ILE A 20 -4.74 -4.78 15.63
N GLY A 21 -5.33 -5.95 15.41
CA GLY A 21 -6.47 -6.12 14.50
C GLY A 21 -6.13 -5.92 13.02
N TRP A 22 -4.86 -6.09 12.63
CA TRP A 22 -4.42 -5.96 11.25
C TRP A 22 -4.83 -7.18 10.43
N VAL A 23 -5.45 -6.93 9.26
CA VAL A 23 -5.86 -7.95 8.30
C VAL A 23 -5.07 -7.77 7.01
N ASP A 24 -4.33 -8.81 6.63
CA ASP A 24 -3.66 -8.88 5.33
C ASP A 24 -4.63 -9.42 4.28
N ASP A 25 -5.49 -8.53 3.78
CA ASP A 25 -6.29 -8.78 2.60
C ASP A 25 -5.64 -8.16 1.36
N ASP A 26 -6.17 -8.49 0.19
CA ASP A 26 -5.65 -7.97 -1.08
C ASP A 26 -5.70 -6.44 -1.12
N ALA A 27 -6.70 -5.82 -0.48
CA ALA A 27 -6.88 -4.37 -0.47
C ALA A 27 -5.86 -3.66 0.43
N SER A 28 -5.54 -4.22 1.60
CA SER A 28 -4.52 -3.68 2.52
C SER A 28 -3.13 -3.89 1.96
N THR A 29 -2.88 -5.03 1.31
CA THR A 29 -1.64 -5.31 0.58
C THR A 29 -1.44 -4.33 -0.58
N ASP A 30 -2.48 -4.10 -1.39
CA ASP A 30 -2.40 -3.17 -2.51
C ASP A 30 -2.24 -1.71 -2.03
N ALA A 31 -2.87 -1.34 -0.91
CA ALA A 31 -2.68 -0.03 -0.27
C ALA A 31 -1.23 0.19 0.21
N LEU A 32 -0.58 -0.85 0.77
CA LEU A 32 0.82 -0.79 1.18
C LEU A 32 1.76 -0.69 -0.03
N ARG A 33 1.50 -1.47 -1.10
CA ARG A 33 2.29 -1.41 -2.35
C ARG A 33 2.16 -0.06 -3.03
N ASN A 34 0.98 0.54 -2.98
CA ASN A 34 0.69 1.82 -3.61
C ASN A 34 0.78 3.00 -2.65
N LYS A 35 1.45 2.89 -1.50
CA LYS A 35 1.50 3.94 -0.46
C LYS A 35 2.07 5.24 -1.03
N GLY A 36 1.18 6.20 -1.29
CA GLY A 36 1.49 7.51 -1.87
C GLY A 36 2.40 8.40 -1.04
N GLY A 37 2.53 8.11 0.26
CA GLY A 37 3.15 9.01 1.24
C GLY A 37 4.59 9.41 0.93
N ASN A 38 5.35 8.59 0.19
CA ASN A 38 6.73 8.89 -0.19
C ASN A 38 6.88 9.41 -1.63
N ARG A 39 5.77 9.68 -2.34
CA ARG A 39 5.84 10.24 -3.70
C ARG A 39 6.23 11.72 -3.65
N SER A 40 7.08 12.12 -4.58
CA SER A 40 7.39 13.55 -4.77
C SER A 40 6.15 14.34 -5.18
N SER A 41 6.17 15.65 -4.94
CA SER A 41 5.13 16.59 -5.39
C SER A 41 4.83 16.45 -6.88
N GLU A 42 5.87 16.31 -7.69
CA GLU A 42 5.77 16.22 -9.15
C GLU A 42 5.06 14.93 -9.56
N LYS A 43 5.39 13.81 -8.90
CA LYS A 43 4.76 12.52 -9.18
C LYS A 43 3.27 12.53 -8.79
N ARG A 44 2.90 13.14 -7.67
CA ARG A 44 1.49 13.29 -7.27
C ARG A 44 0.70 14.13 -8.26
N ALA A 45 1.24 15.28 -8.66
CA ALA A 45 0.63 16.13 -9.66
C ALA A 45 0.48 15.42 -11.02
N PHE A 46 1.47 14.61 -11.41
CA PHE A 46 1.40 13.80 -12.62
C PHE A 46 0.28 12.75 -12.55
N LEU A 47 0.17 12.00 -11.46
CA LEU A 47 -0.89 10.99 -11.28
C LEU A 47 -2.29 11.62 -11.30
N ALA A 48 -2.45 12.78 -10.65
CA ALA A 48 -3.72 13.51 -10.67
C ALA A 48 -4.16 13.90 -12.09
N ARG A 49 -3.22 14.29 -12.97
CA ARG A 49 -3.51 14.57 -14.38
C ARG A 49 -3.93 13.32 -15.16
N VAL A 50 -3.32 12.17 -14.86
CA VAL A 50 -3.68 10.89 -15.48
C VAL A 50 -5.09 10.48 -15.06
N ASP A 51 -5.43 10.60 -13.77
CA ASP A 51 -6.76 10.29 -13.26
C ASP A 51 -7.83 11.20 -13.89
N ALA A 52 -7.56 12.51 -13.99
CA ALA A 52 -8.47 13.45 -14.66
C ALA A 52 -8.71 13.07 -16.14
N ARG A 53 -7.67 12.62 -16.85
CA ARG A 53 -7.79 12.17 -18.24
C ARG A 53 -8.62 10.89 -18.35
N ALA A 54 -8.45 9.94 -17.42
CA ALA A 54 -9.24 8.72 -17.39
C ALA A 54 -10.73 9.03 -17.19
N ILE A 55 -11.06 9.93 -16.25
CA ILE A 55 -12.42 10.39 -16.00
C ILE A 55 -13.02 11.05 -17.25
N ALA A 56 -12.28 11.96 -17.89
CA ALA A 56 -12.72 12.63 -19.12
C ALA A 56 -12.98 11.64 -20.27
N ALA A 57 -12.26 10.52 -20.30
CA ALA A 57 -12.45 9.44 -21.26
C ALA A 57 -13.51 8.40 -20.84
N GLY A 58 -14.25 8.63 -19.74
CA GLY A 58 -15.24 7.70 -19.22
C GLY A 58 -14.66 6.40 -18.63
N LYS A 59 -13.35 6.36 -18.37
CA LYS A 59 -12.67 5.19 -17.79
C LYS A 59 -12.57 5.35 -16.28
N LYS A 60 -12.72 4.24 -15.55
CA LYS A 60 -12.49 4.20 -14.11
C LYS A 60 -10.99 4.40 -13.82
N PRO A 61 -10.59 5.44 -13.07
CA PRO A 61 -9.20 5.63 -12.68
C PRO A 61 -8.73 4.51 -11.75
N THR A 62 -7.48 4.08 -11.90
CA THR A 62 -6.85 3.19 -10.93
C THR A 62 -6.62 3.98 -9.65
N ARG A 63 -7.01 3.41 -8.49
CA ARG A 63 -6.82 4.06 -7.20
C ARG A 63 -5.34 4.33 -6.97
N SER A 64 -4.92 5.58 -7.12
CA SER A 64 -3.61 6.03 -6.71
C SER A 64 -3.75 6.60 -5.30
N TYR A 65 -3.06 6.02 -4.32
CA TYR A 65 -2.98 6.64 -2.99
C TYR A 65 -2.02 7.82 -3.13
N TYR A 66 -2.48 9.05 -2.89
CA TYR A 66 -1.68 10.27 -3.00
C TYR A 66 -0.91 10.56 -1.70
#